data_AF-A0A7K4I7J1-F1
#
_entry.id   AF-A0A7K4I7J1-F1
#
_cell.length_a   1.000
_cell.length_b   1.000
_cell.length_c   1.000
_cell.angle_alpha   90.00
_cell.angle_beta   90.00
_cell.angle_gamma   90.00
#
_symmetry.space_group_name_H-M   'P 1'
#
loop_
_entity.id
_entity.type
_entity.pdbx_description
1 polymer ?
#
loop_
_entity_poly.entity_id
_entity_poly.type
_entity_poly.pdbx_seq_one_letter_code
_entity_poly.pdbx_strand_id
1 'polypeptide(L)'
;MLEKNQFEEWINASHKLYDIFEQRYDAYPLAVKWVQQWHSFGKFIIETKEILTVERLVHEFNCDAFRNIGDSFERDNEKWNKFAARITERFKAFVKGNIKTGESKDIGKAVSLYLLTWNFQRFKEYFKNYEQFDLEHYFKELGAFLEIKKTDLKHFQEKSLVSDQIQETEIIRLFGEINAKLKELGKGQNEPVGTAKILHIFAPNYFPLIDNSEAQAIGLTGRQESLTVNHYLTWMGALKRWLQNYVEVIRKLEKQHNFTIIRLVDEGLYLMSTVKQRTRVAELGINCEG
;
A
#
# COMPACT_ATOMS: atom_id res chain seq x y z
N MET A 1 -14.14 19.50 13.19
CA MET A 1 -12.68 19.28 13.13
C MET A 1 -12.26 18.83 14.52
N LEU A 2 -11.30 17.90 14.65
CA LEU A 2 -10.84 17.46 15.97
C LEU A 2 -10.02 18.57 16.61
N GLU A 3 -10.06 18.66 17.94
CA GLU A 3 -9.07 19.43 18.69
C GLU A 3 -7.70 18.77 18.61
N LYS A 4 -6.62 19.51 18.88
CA LYS A 4 -5.24 19.01 18.72
C LYS A 4 -4.96 17.76 19.56
N ASN A 5 -5.40 17.76 20.82
CA ASN A 5 -5.31 16.60 21.72
C ASN A 5 -6.12 15.40 21.18
N GLN A 6 -7.34 15.63 20.69
CA GLN A 6 -8.18 14.58 20.11
C GLN A 6 -7.54 13.98 18.85
N PHE A 7 -6.89 14.79 18.02
CA PHE A 7 -6.13 14.32 16.87
C PHE A 7 -4.94 13.45 17.27
N GLU A 8 -4.16 13.88 18.28
CA GLU A 8 -3.07 13.05 18.82
C GLU A 8 -3.57 11.71 19.39
N GLU A 9 -4.65 11.73 20.16
CA GLU A 9 -5.27 10.53 20.72
C GLU A 9 -5.77 9.60 19.61
N TRP A 10 -6.44 10.15 18.59
CA TRP A 10 -6.91 9.40 17.43
C TRP A 10 -5.75 8.71 16.71
N ILE A 11 -4.67 9.44 16.37
CA ILE A 11 -3.49 8.85 15.72
C ILE A 11 -2.88 7.73 16.58
N ASN A 12 -2.70 7.97 17.89
CA ASN A 12 -2.13 6.97 18.79
C ASN A 12 -3.00 5.71 18.91
N ALA A 13 -4.32 5.88 18.98
CA ALA A 13 -5.26 4.77 19.07
C ALA A 13 -5.32 3.98 17.75
N SER A 14 -5.40 4.68 16.63
CA SER A 14 -5.40 4.08 15.29
C SER A 14 -4.12 3.30 15.04
N HIS A 15 -2.94 3.86 15.31
CA HIS A 15 -1.68 3.15 15.12
C HIS A 15 -1.60 1.87 15.96
N LYS A 16 -1.99 1.92 17.25
CA LYS A 16 -2.03 0.73 18.11
C LYS A 16 -2.99 -0.34 17.61
N LEU A 17 -4.19 0.05 17.18
CA LEU A 17 -5.17 -0.90 16.62
C LEU A 17 -4.63 -1.51 15.31
N TYR A 18 -3.99 -0.69 14.50
CA TYR A 18 -3.35 -1.13 13.26
C TYR A 18 -2.28 -2.19 13.57
N ASP A 19 -1.37 -1.92 14.49
CA ASP A 19 -0.30 -2.84 14.90
C ASP A 19 -0.84 -4.17 15.46
N ILE A 20 -1.93 -4.13 16.23
CA ILE A 20 -2.52 -5.33 16.84
C ILE A 20 -3.19 -6.22 15.79
N PHE A 21 -3.94 -5.62 14.87
CA PHE A 21 -4.84 -6.38 13.97
C PHE A 21 -4.27 -6.59 12.56
N GLU A 22 -3.30 -5.79 12.13
CA GLU A 22 -2.73 -5.85 10.79
C GLU A 22 -1.30 -6.39 10.78
N GLN A 23 -1.18 -7.71 10.62
CA GLN A 23 0.09 -8.46 10.59
C GLN A 23 0.95 -8.20 9.33
N ARG A 24 0.55 -7.27 8.46
CA ARG A 24 1.26 -6.93 7.20
C ARG A 24 2.15 -5.69 7.33
N TYR A 25 2.34 -5.22 8.55
CA TYR A 25 3.07 -4.01 8.89
C TYR A 25 4.46 -3.96 8.25
N ASP A 26 5.22 -5.05 8.31
CA ASP A 26 6.63 -5.05 7.93
C ASP A 26 6.90 -4.83 6.42
N ALA A 27 5.91 -5.08 5.55
CA ALA A 27 6.11 -4.92 4.11
C ALA A 27 6.36 -3.46 3.70
N TYR A 28 5.72 -2.52 4.41
CA TYR A 28 5.83 -1.09 4.10
C TYR A 28 7.20 -0.50 4.51
N PRO A 29 7.68 -0.64 5.77
CA PRO A 29 8.99 -0.15 6.18
C PRO A 29 10.14 -0.72 5.34
N LEU A 30 10.06 -2.01 4.97
CA LEU A 30 11.07 -2.64 4.10
C LEU A 30 11.10 -2.00 2.71
N ALA A 31 9.94 -1.82 2.08
CA ALA A 31 9.86 -1.20 0.76
C ALA A 31 10.37 0.25 0.78
N VAL A 32 9.98 1.04 1.79
CA VAL A 32 10.48 2.42 1.95
C VAL A 32 12.01 2.43 2.14
N LYS A 33 12.54 1.57 3.02
CA LYS A 33 14.00 1.45 3.23
C LYS A 33 14.72 1.12 1.92
N TRP A 34 14.28 0.10 1.19
CA TRP A 34 14.92 -0.34 -0.04
C TRP A 34 14.83 0.71 -1.16
N VAL A 35 13.68 1.38 -1.31
CA VAL A 35 13.51 2.47 -2.28
C VAL A 35 14.43 3.65 -1.95
N GLN A 36 14.54 4.04 -0.67
CA GLN A 36 15.44 5.12 -0.23
C GLN A 36 16.91 4.80 -0.49
N GLN A 37 17.34 3.56 -0.20
CA GLN A 37 18.69 3.11 -0.53
C GLN A 37 18.95 3.15 -2.04
N TRP A 38 18.01 2.64 -2.85
CA TRP A 38 18.13 2.65 -4.30
C TRP A 38 18.18 4.06 -4.89
N HIS A 39 17.41 5.01 -4.35
CA HIS A 39 17.51 6.42 -4.73
C HIS A 39 18.89 7.01 -4.45
N SER A 40 19.44 6.67 -3.29
CA SER A 40 20.71 7.23 -2.80
C SER A 40 21.91 6.63 -3.53
N PHE A 41 21.87 5.33 -3.82
CA PHE A 41 23.04 4.56 -4.25
C PHE A 41 22.86 3.81 -5.59
N GLY A 42 21.67 3.88 -6.20
CA GLY A 42 21.31 3.07 -7.37
C GLY A 42 21.17 1.57 -7.09
N LYS A 43 21.17 1.18 -5.82
CA LYS A 43 21.08 -0.18 -5.33
C LYS A 43 20.60 -0.19 -3.88
N PHE A 44 20.11 -1.33 -3.43
CA PHE A 44 19.74 -1.56 -2.04
C PHE A 44 20.31 -2.90 -1.57
N ILE A 45 20.47 -3.04 -0.25
CA ILE A 45 21.01 -4.25 0.37
C ILE A 45 19.88 -4.91 1.13
N ILE A 46 19.62 -6.18 0.78
CA ILE A 46 18.71 -7.03 1.53
C ILE A 46 19.53 -7.75 2.59
N GLU A 47 19.24 -7.45 3.86
CA GLU A 47 19.91 -8.07 5.00
C GLU A 47 19.26 -9.41 5.38
N THR A 48 20.02 -10.33 5.99
CA THR A 48 19.48 -11.64 6.43
C THR A 48 18.27 -11.51 7.36
N LYS A 49 18.26 -10.52 8.26
CA LYS A 49 17.13 -10.25 9.16
C LYS A 49 15.86 -9.82 8.40
N GLU A 50 16.03 -9.17 7.26
CA GLU A 50 14.93 -8.74 6.39
C GLU A 50 14.37 -9.94 5.65
N ILE A 51 15.21 -10.88 5.20
CA ILE A 51 14.73 -12.16 4.64
C ILE A 51 13.84 -12.89 5.62
N LEU A 52 14.25 -13.02 6.90
CA LEU A 52 13.40 -13.65 7.93
C LEU A 52 12.06 -12.92 8.10
N THR A 53 12.08 -11.60 7.99
CA THR A 53 10.86 -10.77 8.06
C THR A 53 9.96 -11.03 6.86
N VAL A 54 10.53 -11.12 5.65
CA VAL A 54 9.81 -11.44 4.42
C VAL A 54 9.24 -12.86 4.46
N GLU A 55 10.00 -13.83 4.94
CA GLU A 55 9.55 -15.21 5.10
C GLU A 55 8.37 -15.31 6.06
N ARG A 56 8.43 -14.60 7.20
CA ARG A 56 7.30 -14.48 8.14
C ARG A 56 6.08 -13.86 7.47
N LEU A 57 6.24 -12.70 6.80
CA LEU A 57 5.14 -12.02 6.10
C LEU A 57 4.44 -12.93 5.09
N VAL A 58 5.21 -13.73 4.34
CA VAL A 58 4.66 -14.66 3.35
C VAL A 58 4.00 -15.86 4.01
N HIS A 59 4.56 -16.37 5.12
CA HIS A 59 3.99 -17.48 5.89
C HIS A 59 2.64 -17.10 6.54
N GLU A 60 2.57 -15.89 7.10
CA GLU A 60 1.39 -15.35 7.78
C GLU A 60 0.38 -14.70 6.82
N PHE A 61 0.68 -14.66 5.52
CA PHE A 61 -0.17 -14.01 4.54
C PHE A 61 -1.53 -14.74 4.40
N ASN A 62 -2.57 -14.12 4.97
CA ASN A 62 -3.92 -14.67 4.93
C ASN A 62 -4.71 -14.15 3.72
N CYS A 63 -4.85 -14.98 2.68
CA CYS A 63 -5.69 -14.67 1.52
C CYS A 63 -7.17 -14.42 1.89
N ASP A 64 -7.69 -15.06 2.94
CA ASP A 64 -9.10 -14.97 3.33
C ASP A 64 -9.49 -13.57 3.79
N ALA A 65 -8.53 -12.80 4.30
CA ALA A 65 -8.74 -11.39 4.65
C ALA A 65 -9.22 -10.54 3.45
N PHE A 66 -8.96 -11.00 2.22
CA PHE A 66 -9.36 -10.34 0.97
C PHE A 66 -10.52 -11.03 0.25
N ARG A 67 -11.14 -12.03 0.87
CA ARG A 67 -12.24 -12.79 0.27
C ARG A 67 -13.50 -11.94 0.16
N ASN A 68 -14.08 -11.88 -1.04
CA ASN A 68 -15.35 -11.22 -1.30
C ASN A 68 -16.49 -12.24 -1.35
N ILE A 69 -17.17 -12.45 -0.23
CA ILE A 69 -18.31 -13.41 -0.13
C ILE A 69 -19.49 -13.04 -1.05
N GLY A 70 -19.55 -11.81 -1.55
CA GLY A 70 -20.54 -11.40 -2.56
C GLY A 70 -20.24 -11.93 -3.97
N ASP A 71 -19.00 -12.34 -4.25
CA ASP A 71 -18.61 -12.95 -5.52
C ASP A 71 -18.97 -14.45 -5.48
N SER A 72 -19.66 -14.95 -6.51
CA SER A 72 -20.18 -16.32 -6.54
C SER A 72 -19.09 -17.39 -6.60
N PHE A 73 -17.93 -17.07 -7.20
CA PHE A 73 -16.76 -17.94 -7.22
C PHE A 73 -16.09 -17.95 -5.85
N GLU A 74 -15.91 -16.79 -5.24
CA GLU A 74 -15.26 -16.69 -3.93
C GLU A 74 -16.15 -17.18 -2.79
N ARG A 75 -17.48 -17.21 -2.93
CA ARG A 75 -18.39 -17.78 -1.93
C ARG A 75 -18.29 -19.29 -1.79
N ASP A 76 -17.89 -19.99 -2.85
CA ASP A 76 -17.67 -21.44 -2.84
C ASP A 76 -16.35 -21.75 -2.11
N ASN A 77 -16.44 -22.39 -0.94
CA ASN A 77 -15.27 -22.68 -0.09
C ASN A 77 -14.25 -23.57 -0.79
N GLU A 78 -14.67 -24.54 -1.59
CA GLU A 78 -13.73 -25.45 -2.25
C GLU A 78 -12.97 -24.73 -3.36
N LYS A 79 -13.69 -23.97 -4.21
CA LYS A 79 -13.07 -23.17 -5.28
C LYS A 79 -12.14 -22.11 -4.71
N TRP A 80 -12.59 -21.43 -3.66
CA TRP A 80 -11.79 -20.41 -2.98
C TRP A 80 -10.51 -21.00 -2.39
N ASN A 81 -10.59 -22.09 -1.63
CA ASN A 81 -9.41 -22.69 -0.99
C ASN A 81 -8.38 -23.15 -2.01
N LYS A 82 -8.81 -23.79 -3.11
CA LYS A 82 -7.92 -24.16 -4.23
C LYS A 82 -7.25 -22.93 -4.86
N PHE A 83 -8.02 -21.87 -5.08
CA PHE A 83 -7.53 -20.63 -5.67
C PHE A 83 -6.55 -19.87 -4.75
N ALA A 84 -6.89 -19.73 -3.47
CA ALA A 84 -6.06 -19.10 -2.46
C ALA A 84 -4.73 -19.84 -2.26
N ALA A 85 -4.76 -21.18 -2.19
CA ALA A 85 -3.55 -22.00 -2.12
C ALA A 85 -2.65 -21.76 -3.35
N ARG A 86 -3.22 -21.73 -4.56
CA ARG A 86 -2.47 -21.47 -5.79
C ARG A 86 -1.80 -20.10 -5.80
N ILE A 87 -2.50 -19.03 -5.39
CA ILE A 87 -1.90 -17.69 -5.32
C ILE A 87 -0.79 -17.65 -4.27
N THR A 88 -1.05 -18.22 -3.09
CA THR A 88 -0.09 -18.25 -1.98
C THR A 88 1.20 -18.95 -2.40
N GLU A 89 1.11 -20.10 -3.09
CA GLU A 89 2.29 -20.80 -3.60
C GLU A 89 3.03 -20.01 -4.68
N ARG A 90 2.32 -19.31 -5.57
CA ARG A 90 2.96 -18.40 -6.54
C ARG A 90 3.66 -17.23 -5.86
N PHE A 91 3.07 -16.66 -4.82
CA PHE A 91 3.68 -15.58 -4.07
C PHE A 91 4.95 -16.07 -3.35
N LYS A 92 4.88 -17.21 -2.66
CA LYS A 92 6.04 -17.87 -2.03
C LYS A 92 7.16 -18.14 -3.05
N ALA A 93 6.82 -18.72 -4.20
CA ALA A 93 7.78 -19.02 -5.25
C ALA A 93 8.46 -17.74 -5.79
N PHE A 94 7.67 -16.69 -6.04
CA PHE A 94 8.18 -15.40 -6.47
C PHE A 94 9.17 -14.83 -5.45
N VAL A 95 8.79 -14.77 -4.18
CA VAL A 95 9.64 -14.24 -3.11
C VAL A 95 10.93 -15.04 -2.97
N LYS A 96 10.86 -16.37 -2.90
CA LYS A 96 12.03 -17.25 -2.80
C LYS A 96 12.97 -17.12 -4.00
N GLY A 97 12.41 -16.92 -5.19
CA GLY A 97 13.18 -16.73 -6.42
C GLY A 97 13.89 -15.37 -6.48
N ASN A 98 13.23 -14.31 -6.00
CA ASN A 98 13.59 -12.93 -6.31
C ASN A 98 14.21 -12.15 -5.14
N ILE A 99 13.80 -12.43 -3.91
CA ILE A 99 14.22 -11.70 -2.70
C ILE A 99 15.27 -12.54 -1.97
N LYS A 100 16.55 -12.15 -2.10
CA LYS A 100 17.71 -12.87 -1.55
C LYS A 100 18.67 -11.88 -0.89
N THR A 101 19.39 -12.33 0.13
CA THR A 101 20.41 -11.52 0.81
C THR A 101 21.45 -11.02 -0.18
N GLY A 102 21.86 -9.76 -0.03
CA GLY A 102 22.89 -9.12 -0.84
C GLY A 102 22.42 -7.87 -1.54
N GLU A 103 23.22 -7.41 -2.49
CA GLU A 103 22.95 -6.20 -3.27
C GLU A 103 21.96 -6.48 -4.41
N SER A 104 21.01 -5.57 -4.59
CA SER A 104 20.07 -5.57 -5.72
C SER A 104 19.96 -4.18 -6.33
N LYS A 105 19.95 -4.12 -7.67
CA LYS A 105 19.68 -2.89 -8.45
C LYS A 105 18.25 -2.82 -8.97
N ASP A 106 17.52 -3.93 -8.88
CA ASP A 106 16.17 -4.05 -9.42
C ASP A 106 15.15 -3.47 -8.44
N ILE A 107 14.75 -2.22 -8.67
CA ILE A 107 13.72 -1.52 -7.89
C ILE A 107 12.36 -2.22 -7.95
N GLY A 108 12.10 -3.04 -8.98
CA GLY A 108 10.92 -3.89 -9.09
C GLY A 108 10.77 -4.83 -7.90
N LYS A 109 11.90 -5.37 -7.42
CA LYS A 109 11.93 -6.22 -6.22
C LYS A 109 11.59 -5.44 -4.96
N ALA A 110 12.08 -4.22 -4.82
CA ALA A 110 11.81 -3.39 -3.66
C ALA A 110 10.32 -3.04 -3.53
N VAL A 111 9.64 -2.76 -4.66
CA VAL A 111 8.21 -2.44 -4.67
C VAL A 111 7.31 -3.67 -4.58
N SER A 112 7.83 -4.85 -4.95
CA SER A 112 7.02 -6.07 -5.12
C SER A 112 6.34 -6.53 -3.83
N LEU A 113 7.08 -6.60 -2.73
CA LEU A 113 6.57 -7.06 -1.45
C LEU A 113 5.42 -6.17 -0.97
N TYR A 114 5.61 -4.85 -1.08
CA TYR A 114 4.60 -3.88 -0.70
C TYR A 114 3.34 -4.01 -1.57
N LEU A 115 3.47 -4.03 -2.90
CA LEU A 115 2.30 -4.15 -3.77
C LEU A 115 1.57 -5.49 -3.62
N LEU A 116 2.30 -6.60 -3.43
CA LEU A 116 1.68 -7.92 -3.26
C LEU A 116 0.91 -8.05 -1.94
N THR A 117 1.34 -7.36 -0.89
CA THR A 117 0.68 -7.43 0.43
C THR A 117 -0.39 -6.34 0.61
N TRP A 118 -0.16 -5.16 0.06
CA TRP A 118 -1.02 -3.99 0.24
C TRP A 118 -1.98 -3.74 -0.92
N ASN A 119 -1.70 -4.24 -2.13
CA ASN A 119 -2.58 -4.15 -3.29
C ASN A 119 -3.10 -5.54 -3.71
N PHE A 120 -3.14 -6.51 -2.78
CA PHE A 120 -3.45 -7.90 -3.08
C PHE A 120 -4.81 -8.10 -3.76
N GLN A 121 -5.83 -7.33 -3.41
CA GLN A 121 -7.15 -7.40 -4.06
C GLN A 121 -7.03 -7.29 -5.59
N ARG A 122 -6.08 -6.49 -6.08
CA ARG A 122 -5.83 -6.30 -7.50
C ARG A 122 -5.09 -7.49 -8.11
N PHE A 123 -4.07 -8.03 -7.44
CA PHE A 123 -3.38 -9.24 -7.87
C PHE A 123 -4.29 -10.47 -7.87
N LYS A 124 -5.20 -10.57 -6.89
CA LYS A 124 -6.26 -11.59 -6.86
C LYS A 124 -7.07 -11.58 -8.16
N GLU A 125 -7.45 -10.39 -8.64
CA GLU A 125 -8.13 -10.24 -9.92
C GLU A 125 -7.27 -10.63 -11.13
N TYR A 126 -5.95 -10.44 -11.07
CA TYR A 126 -5.03 -10.90 -12.12
C TYR A 126 -4.97 -12.41 -12.18
N PHE A 127 -4.84 -13.07 -11.03
CA PHE A 127 -4.82 -14.52 -10.96
C PHE A 127 -6.17 -15.17 -11.29
N LYS A 128 -7.30 -14.46 -11.10
CA LYS A 128 -8.63 -14.93 -11.54
C LYS A 128 -8.77 -14.87 -13.06
N ASN A 129 -8.36 -13.75 -13.68
CA ASN A 129 -8.60 -13.50 -15.11
C ASN A 129 -7.50 -14.06 -16.03
N TYR A 130 -6.30 -14.29 -15.50
CA TYR A 130 -5.16 -14.81 -16.25
C TYR A 130 -4.55 -16.00 -15.52
N GLU A 131 -4.80 -17.20 -16.04
CA GLU A 131 -4.28 -18.45 -15.46
C GLU A 131 -2.73 -18.44 -15.38
N GLN A 132 -2.08 -17.75 -16.32
CA GLN A 132 -0.62 -17.62 -16.41
C GLN A 132 -0.12 -16.19 -16.14
N PHE A 133 -0.76 -15.43 -15.24
CA PHE A 133 -0.19 -14.15 -14.81
C PHE A 133 1.24 -14.34 -14.26
N ASP A 134 2.21 -13.69 -14.89
CA ASP A 134 3.63 -13.80 -14.59
C ASP A 134 4.08 -12.65 -13.67
N LEU A 135 4.26 -12.97 -12.39
CA LEU A 135 4.73 -12.03 -11.38
C LEU A 135 6.17 -11.55 -11.65
N GLU A 136 7.02 -12.42 -12.17
CA GLU A 136 8.43 -12.09 -12.40
C GLU A 136 8.55 -11.08 -13.54
N HIS A 137 7.86 -11.35 -14.65
CA HIS A 137 7.77 -10.40 -15.75
C HIS A 137 7.14 -9.07 -15.30
N TYR A 138 6.02 -9.12 -14.57
CA TYR A 138 5.33 -7.91 -14.07
C TYR A 138 6.28 -6.99 -13.29
N PHE A 139 6.98 -7.52 -12.28
CA PHE A 139 7.84 -6.70 -11.44
C PHE A 139 9.16 -6.32 -12.11
N LYS A 140 9.69 -7.15 -13.01
CA LYS A 140 10.87 -6.79 -13.81
C LYS A 140 10.59 -5.61 -14.73
N GLU A 141 9.47 -5.64 -15.44
CA GLU A 141 9.07 -4.56 -16.35
C GLU A 141 8.68 -3.28 -15.59
N LEU A 142 7.99 -3.42 -14.45
CA LEU A 142 7.71 -2.29 -13.58
C LEU A 142 9.02 -1.68 -13.04
N GLY A 143 9.98 -2.51 -12.63
CA GLY A 143 11.29 -2.08 -12.15
C GLY A 143 12.07 -1.30 -13.21
N ALA A 144 12.14 -1.82 -14.44
CA ALA A 144 12.79 -1.14 -15.56
C ALA A 144 12.14 0.21 -15.86
N PHE A 145 10.81 0.28 -15.83
CA PHE A 145 10.08 1.54 -16.00
C PHE A 145 10.38 2.54 -14.88
N LEU A 146 10.39 2.10 -13.61
CA LEU A 146 10.69 2.97 -12.47
C LEU A 146 12.13 3.48 -12.48
N GLU A 147 13.09 2.71 -13.01
CA GLU A 147 14.47 3.20 -13.22
C GLU A 147 14.50 4.36 -14.23
N ILE A 148 13.71 4.29 -15.32
CA ILE A 148 13.57 5.41 -16.27
C ILE A 148 12.98 6.65 -15.59
N LYS A 149 12.06 6.45 -14.62
CA LYS A 149 11.39 7.52 -13.86
C LYS A 149 12.13 7.97 -12.60
N LYS A 150 13.34 7.48 -12.36
CA LYS A 150 14.10 7.74 -11.14
C LYS A 150 14.23 9.22 -10.80
N THR A 151 14.56 10.06 -11.78
CA THR A 151 14.74 11.51 -11.57
C THR A 151 13.41 12.19 -11.22
N ASP A 152 12.33 11.84 -11.92
CA ASP A 152 10.99 12.36 -11.65
C ASP A 152 10.52 11.97 -10.24
N LEU A 153 10.78 10.74 -9.82
CA LEU A 153 10.42 10.25 -8.49
C LEU A 153 11.27 10.91 -7.40
N LYS A 154 12.59 11.05 -7.63
CA LYS A 154 13.53 11.68 -6.68
C LYS A 154 13.17 13.14 -6.41
N HIS A 155 12.63 13.86 -7.39
CA HIS A 155 12.18 15.24 -7.24
C HIS A 155 11.19 15.45 -6.08
N PHE A 156 10.38 14.44 -5.78
CA PHE A 156 9.38 14.50 -4.69
C PHE A 156 9.90 14.00 -3.34
N GLN A 157 11.05 13.32 -3.29
CA GLN A 157 11.53 12.58 -2.12
C GLN A 157 11.69 13.45 -0.86
N GLU A 158 12.17 14.68 -1.03
CA GLU A 158 12.43 15.63 0.07
C GLU A 158 11.23 16.54 0.35
N LYS A 159 10.16 16.45 -0.45
CA LYS A 159 8.97 17.29 -0.27
C LYS A 159 8.09 16.76 0.86
N SER A 160 7.32 17.66 1.45
CA SER A 160 6.29 17.37 2.43
C SER A 160 4.95 17.94 2.00
N LEU A 161 3.89 17.13 2.03
CA LEU A 161 2.55 17.56 1.67
C LEU A 161 2.07 18.74 2.52
N VAL A 162 2.48 18.75 3.80
CA VAL A 162 2.02 19.72 4.78
C VAL A 162 2.63 21.11 4.52
N SER A 163 3.92 21.16 4.15
CA SER A 163 4.65 22.43 3.97
C SER A 163 4.78 22.87 2.51
N ASP A 164 4.96 21.95 1.56
CA ASP A 164 5.26 22.29 0.18
C ASP A 164 4.01 22.45 -0.70
N GLN A 165 4.12 23.22 -1.77
CA GLN A 165 3.06 23.37 -2.76
C GLN A 165 2.81 22.08 -3.53
N ILE A 166 1.54 21.80 -3.83
CA ILE A 166 1.15 20.64 -4.65
C ILE A 166 1.46 20.98 -6.10
N GLN A 167 2.44 20.25 -6.66
CA GLN A 167 2.89 20.40 -8.04
C GLN A 167 1.98 19.64 -9.01
N GLU A 168 0.77 20.16 -9.24
CA GLU A 168 -0.29 19.45 -9.95
C GLU A 168 0.13 18.96 -11.34
N THR A 169 0.84 19.76 -12.13
CA THR A 169 1.25 19.39 -13.50
C THR A 169 2.19 18.19 -13.51
N GLU A 170 3.22 18.21 -12.67
CA GLU A 170 4.19 17.13 -12.53
C GLU A 170 3.55 15.87 -11.97
N ILE A 171 2.63 16.01 -11.01
CA ILE A 171 1.88 14.89 -10.43
C ILE A 171 0.97 14.27 -11.48
N ILE A 172 0.22 15.07 -12.26
CA ILE A 172 -0.66 14.55 -13.32
C ILE A 172 0.13 13.72 -14.32
N ARG A 173 1.27 14.23 -14.77
CA ARG A 173 2.15 13.52 -15.70
C ARG A 173 2.66 12.21 -15.10
N LEU A 174 3.32 12.27 -13.94
CA LEU A 174 3.95 11.09 -13.34
C LEU A 174 2.92 10.02 -12.93
N PHE A 175 1.81 10.44 -12.31
CA PHE A 175 0.70 9.56 -11.97
C PHE A 175 0.12 8.91 -13.24
N GLY A 176 -0.12 9.69 -14.29
CA GLY A 176 -0.64 9.19 -15.56
C GLY A 176 0.27 8.14 -16.20
N GLU A 177 1.58 8.40 -16.22
CA GLU A 177 2.59 7.49 -16.78
C GLU A 177 2.68 6.17 -15.98
N ILE A 178 2.76 6.24 -14.65
CA ILE A 178 2.77 5.04 -13.79
C ILE A 178 1.47 4.26 -13.96
N ASN A 179 0.33 4.94 -13.90
CA ASN A 179 -0.98 4.32 -14.04
C ASN A 179 -1.16 3.64 -15.40
N ALA A 180 -0.63 4.24 -16.48
CA ALA A 180 -0.61 3.63 -17.81
C ALA A 180 0.28 2.38 -17.85
N LYS A 181 1.46 2.40 -17.22
CA LYS A 181 2.32 1.21 -17.16
C LYS A 181 1.68 0.08 -16.36
N LEU A 182 1.05 0.39 -15.22
CA LEU A 182 0.30 -0.60 -14.44
C LEU A 182 -0.87 -1.20 -15.24
N LYS A 183 -1.62 -0.36 -15.97
CA LYS A 183 -2.67 -0.79 -16.89
C LYS A 183 -2.15 -1.78 -17.95
N GLU A 184 -1.01 -1.49 -18.55
CA GLU A 184 -0.33 -2.33 -19.55
C GLU A 184 0.09 -3.68 -18.97
N LEU A 185 0.73 -3.68 -17.80
CA LEU A 185 1.23 -4.90 -17.14
C LEU A 185 0.12 -5.76 -16.51
N GLY A 186 -1.00 -5.12 -16.16
CA GLY A 186 -2.13 -5.75 -15.49
C GLY A 186 -3.24 -6.19 -16.44
N LYS A 187 -4.50 -5.90 -16.07
CA LYS A 187 -5.69 -6.35 -16.80
C LYS A 187 -6.26 -5.35 -17.81
N GLY A 188 -5.45 -4.43 -18.31
CA GLY A 188 -5.91 -3.38 -19.23
C GLY A 188 -6.85 -2.34 -18.61
N GLN A 189 -6.93 -2.27 -17.27
CA GLN A 189 -7.71 -1.27 -16.53
C GLN A 189 -6.79 -0.36 -15.72
N ASN A 190 -7.20 0.91 -15.52
CA ASN A 190 -6.48 1.85 -14.66
C ASN A 190 -6.29 1.29 -13.24
N GLU A 191 -5.18 1.67 -12.62
CA GLU A 191 -4.73 1.28 -11.28
C GLU A 191 -4.38 2.50 -10.41
N PRO A 192 -5.32 3.41 -10.15
CA PRO A 192 -5.05 4.64 -9.39
C PRO A 192 -4.56 4.34 -7.97
N VAL A 193 -5.12 3.32 -7.31
CA VAL A 193 -4.69 2.89 -5.96
C VAL A 193 -3.26 2.33 -5.97
N GLY A 194 -2.94 1.48 -6.97
CA GLY A 194 -1.58 0.96 -7.15
C GLY A 194 -0.58 2.08 -7.44
N THR A 195 -0.99 3.06 -8.23
CA THR A 195 -0.20 4.26 -8.55
C THR A 195 0.09 5.09 -7.30
N ALA A 196 -0.94 5.40 -6.50
CA ALA A 196 -0.77 6.13 -5.24
C ALA A 196 0.17 5.41 -4.27
N LYS A 197 0.05 4.07 -4.18
CA LYS A 197 0.93 3.20 -3.38
C LYS A 197 2.39 3.28 -3.82
N ILE A 198 2.65 3.20 -5.13
CA ILE A 198 4.00 3.37 -5.67
C ILE A 198 4.53 4.77 -5.33
N LEU A 199 3.80 5.83 -5.68
CA LEU A 199 4.23 7.20 -5.40
C LEU A 199 4.55 7.41 -3.91
N HIS A 200 3.71 6.87 -3.03
CA HIS A 200 3.89 6.98 -1.59
C HIS A 200 5.19 6.37 -1.09
N ILE A 201 5.56 5.14 -1.48
CA ILE A 201 6.83 4.54 -0.99
C ILE A 201 8.09 5.26 -1.52
N PHE A 202 7.96 6.00 -2.64
CA PHE A 202 9.03 6.83 -3.19
C PHE A 202 9.13 8.20 -2.51
N ALA A 203 8.01 8.80 -2.10
CA ALA A 203 8.01 10.02 -1.28
C ALA A 203 6.93 9.99 -0.18
N PRO A 204 7.20 9.29 0.95
CA PRO A 204 6.20 9.03 2.00
C PRO A 204 5.68 10.27 2.72
N ASN A 205 6.44 11.37 2.64
CA ASN A 205 6.08 12.66 3.25
C ASN A 205 5.21 13.53 2.32
N TYR A 206 5.09 13.19 1.05
CA TYR A 206 4.46 14.05 0.05
C TYR A 206 3.22 13.41 -0.60
N PHE A 207 3.30 12.14 -0.99
CA PHE A 207 2.19 11.45 -1.65
C PHE A 207 1.33 10.71 -0.65
N PRO A 208 0.07 11.10 -0.43
CA PRO A 208 -0.81 10.38 0.46
C PRO A 208 -1.31 9.08 -0.15
N LEU A 209 -1.56 8.11 0.71
CA LEU A 209 -2.26 6.90 0.36
C LEU A 209 -3.77 7.18 0.28
N ILE A 210 -4.45 6.37 -0.53
CA ILE A 210 -5.90 6.31 -0.61
C ILE A 210 -6.32 4.98 -1.22
N ASP A 211 -7.33 4.34 -0.66
CA ASP A 211 -8.03 3.22 -1.25
C ASP A 211 -9.46 3.60 -1.71
N ASN A 212 -10.16 2.67 -2.37
CA ASN A 212 -11.50 2.95 -2.88
C ASN A 212 -12.54 3.10 -1.75
N SER A 213 -12.40 2.38 -0.65
CA SER A 213 -13.29 2.46 0.52
C SER A 213 -13.13 3.79 1.23
N GLU A 214 -11.90 4.24 1.43
CA GLU A 214 -11.55 5.54 2.00
C GLU A 214 -12.08 6.67 1.11
N ALA A 215 -11.82 6.60 -0.21
CA ALA A 215 -12.33 7.57 -1.17
C ALA A 215 -13.86 7.70 -1.12
N GLN A 216 -14.57 6.58 -0.99
CA GLN A 216 -16.02 6.57 -0.84
C GLN A 216 -16.46 7.14 0.52
N ALA A 217 -15.77 6.78 1.61
CA ALA A 217 -16.11 7.21 2.96
C ALA A 217 -15.99 8.73 3.14
N ILE A 218 -14.99 9.35 2.50
CA ILE A 218 -14.79 10.80 2.53
C ILE A 218 -15.60 11.55 1.45
N GLY A 219 -16.40 10.83 0.65
CA GLY A 219 -17.22 11.42 -0.41
C GLY A 219 -16.44 11.91 -1.63
N LEU A 220 -15.21 11.42 -1.84
CA LEU A 220 -14.38 11.77 -2.98
C LEU A 220 -14.85 11.08 -4.27
N THR A 221 -15.41 9.88 -4.16
CA THR A 221 -15.97 9.11 -5.29
C THR A 221 -17.34 8.54 -4.97
N GLY A 222 -18.17 8.36 -5.99
CA GLY A 222 -19.41 7.58 -5.87
C GLY A 222 -19.18 6.08 -5.66
N ARG A 223 -20.22 5.33 -5.27
CA ARG A 223 -20.14 3.87 -5.01
C ARG A 223 -19.65 3.03 -6.20
N GLN A 224 -19.80 3.52 -7.43
CA GLN A 224 -19.41 2.84 -8.67
C GLN A 224 -18.34 3.61 -9.46
N GLU A 225 -17.79 4.67 -8.87
CA GLU A 225 -16.82 5.51 -9.54
C GLU A 225 -15.40 5.11 -9.16
N SER A 226 -14.53 4.97 -10.16
CA SER A 226 -13.11 4.70 -9.94
C SER A 226 -12.36 5.98 -9.63
N LEU A 227 -11.37 5.89 -8.74
CA LEU A 227 -10.40 6.95 -8.53
C LEU A 227 -9.76 7.39 -9.86
N THR A 228 -9.53 8.70 -9.98
CA THR A 228 -8.83 9.33 -11.10
C THR A 228 -7.69 10.17 -10.53
N VAL A 229 -6.82 10.67 -11.40
CA VAL A 229 -5.77 11.60 -10.98
C VAL A 229 -6.34 12.90 -10.40
N ASN A 230 -7.49 13.38 -10.90
CA ASN A 230 -8.17 14.57 -10.36
C ASN A 230 -8.74 14.31 -8.96
N HIS A 231 -9.32 13.11 -8.74
CA HIS A 231 -9.70 12.68 -7.40
C HIS A 231 -8.49 12.65 -6.47
N TYR A 232 -7.36 12.12 -6.94
CA TYR A 232 -6.14 12.07 -6.14
C TYR A 232 -5.59 13.46 -5.79
N LEU A 233 -5.57 14.41 -6.73
CA LEU A 233 -5.18 15.80 -6.44
C LEU A 233 -6.14 16.49 -5.47
N THR A 234 -7.44 16.25 -5.62
CA THR A 234 -8.46 16.76 -4.70
C THR A 234 -8.22 16.23 -3.29
N TRP A 235 -7.90 14.94 -3.17
CA TRP A 235 -7.51 14.30 -1.91
C TRP A 235 -6.25 14.93 -1.31
N MET A 236 -5.19 15.07 -2.09
CA MET A 236 -3.95 15.72 -1.64
C MET A 236 -4.22 17.13 -1.09
N GLY A 237 -5.00 17.93 -1.81
CA GLY A 237 -5.36 19.29 -1.38
C GLY A 237 -6.21 19.31 -0.11
N ALA A 238 -7.19 18.41 0.01
CA ALA A 238 -8.04 18.30 1.19
C ALA A 238 -7.24 17.86 2.42
N LEU A 239 -6.41 16.81 2.28
CA LEU A 239 -5.57 16.31 3.35
C LEU A 239 -4.55 17.35 3.81
N LYS A 240 -3.90 18.04 2.87
CA LYS A 240 -2.98 19.15 3.18
C LYS A 240 -3.66 20.21 4.05
N ARG A 241 -4.81 20.74 3.61
CA ARG A 241 -5.56 21.77 4.37
C ARG A 241 -5.98 21.28 5.75
N TRP A 242 -6.34 20.01 5.87
CA TRP A 242 -6.71 19.42 7.15
C TRP A 242 -5.50 19.28 8.08
N LEU A 243 -4.39 18.72 7.60
CA LEU A 243 -3.15 18.53 8.37
C LEU A 243 -2.50 19.84 8.82
N GLN A 244 -2.68 20.92 8.05
CA GLN A 244 -2.19 22.26 8.43
C GLN A 244 -2.74 22.75 9.78
N ASN A 245 -3.88 22.22 10.24
CA ASN A 245 -4.45 22.57 11.56
C ASN A 245 -3.72 21.88 12.73
N TYR A 246 -2.84 20.91 12.46
CA TYR A 246 -2.18 20.07 13.46
C TYR A 246 -0.64 20.14 13.40
N VAL A 247 -0.07 21.13 12.68
CA VAL A 247 1.39 21.25 12.48
C VAL A 247 2.23 21.20 13.76
N GLU A 248 1.69 21.71 14.87
CA GLU A 248 2.36 21.73 16.17
C GLU A 248 2.55 20.33 16.77
N VAL A 249 1.65 19.40 16.50
CA VAL A 249 1.66 18.05 17.08
C VAL A 249 2.20 17.00 16.11
N ILE A 250 2.19 17.28 14.80
CA ILE A 250 2.67 16.38 13.75
C ILE A 250 4.10 15.89 14.02
N ARG A 251 5.06 16.80 14.26
CA ARG A 251 6.47 16.41 14.48
C ARG A 251 6.65 15.50 15.70
N LYS A 252 5.84 15.69 16.74
CA LYS A 252 5.84 14.84 17.94
C LYS A 252 5.37 13.44 17.58
N LEU A 253 4.25 13.32 16.88
CA LEU A 253 3.67 12.03 16.47
C LEU A 253 4.60 11.28 15.51
N GLU A 254 5.18 11.96 14.51
CA GLU A 254 6.09 11.34 13.55
C GLU A 254 7.34 10.78 14.24
N LYS A 255 7.91 11.54 15.18
CA LYS A 255 9.05 11.07 15.98
C LYS A 255 8.67 9.90 16.89
N GLN A 256 7.48 9.93 17.48
CA GLN A 256 7.04 8.90 18.41
C GLN A 256 6.85 7.55 17.71
N HIS A 257 6.25 7.54 16.52
CA HIS A 257 5.91 6.31 15.80
C HIS A 257 6.92 5.95 14.70
N ASN A 258 7.90 6.82 14.43
CA ASN A 258 8.88 6.67 13.35
C ASN A 258 8.23 6.49 11.96
N PHE A 259 7.10 7.18 11.75
CA PHE A 259 6.38 7.23 10.48
C PHE A 259 5.99 8.66 10.12
N THR A 260 5.72 8.88 8.85
CA THR A 260 5.18 10.15 8.38
C THR A 260 3.74 10.31 8.85
N ILE A 261 3.28 11.54 9.06
CA ILE A 261 1.89 11.76 9.46
C ILE A 261 0.91 11.26 8.41
N ILE A 262 1.30 11.33 7.13
CA ILE A 262 0.53 10.79 6.02
C ILE A 262 0.25 9.30 6.22
N ARG A 263 1.27 8.53 6.59
CA ARG A 263 1.14 7.10 6.86
C ARG A 263 0.26 6.83 8.08
N LEU A 264 0.42 7.60 9.15
CA LEU A 264 -0.38 7.43 10.37
C LEU A 264 -1.87 7.75 10.14
N VAL A 265 -2.17 8.76 9.31
CA VAL A 265 -3.54 9.08 8.90
C VAL A 265 -4.14 7.96 8.05
N ASP A 266 -3.38 7.41 7.12
CA ASP A 266 -3.78 6.26 6.31
C ASP A 266 -4.15 5.05 7.18
N GLU A 267 -3.36 4.71 8.20
CA GLU A 267 -3.71 3.64 9.15
C GLU A 267 -5.06 3.88 9.84
N GLY A 268 -5.31 5.11 10.28
CA GLY A 268 -6.59 5.49 10.86
C GLY A 268 -7.75 5.38 9.88
N LEU A 269 -7.60 5.90 8.66
CA LEU A 269 -8.63 5.83 7.62
C LEU A 269 -8.92 4.38 7.20
N TYR A 270 -7.89 3.56 7.06
CA TYR A 270 -7.99 2.14 6.74
C TYR A 270 -8.81 1.38 7.79
N LEU A 271 -8.52 1.60 9.08
CA LEU A 271 -9.25 0.97 10.18
C LEU A 271 -10.73 1.37 10.21
N MET A 272 -11.04 2.63 9.86
CA MET A 272 -12.40 3.15 9.90
C MET A 272 -13.21 2.81 8.64
N SER A 273 -12.56 2.65 7.48
CA SER A 273 -13.22 2.58 6.18
C SER A 273 -13.16 1.19 5.56
N THR A 274 -12.10 0.43 5.86
CA THR A 274 -11.78 -0.81 5.13
C THR A 274 -11.91 -2.03 6.04
N VAL A 275 -11.47 -1.92 7.30
CA VAL A 275 -11.55 -3.04 8.25
C VAL A 275 -12.98 -3.27 8.74
N LYS A 276 -13.50 -4.48 8.52
CA LYS A 276 -14.78 -4.92 9.08
C LYS A 276 -14.58 -5.42 10.49
N GLN A 277 -14.72 -4.55 11.49
CA GLN A 277 -14.52 -4.88 12.91
C GLN A 277 -15.29 -6.13 13.37
N ARG A 278 -16.51 -6.35 12.85
CA ARG A 278 -17.30 -7.57 13.13
C ARG A 278 -16.56 -8.88 12.84
N THR A 279 -15.69 -8.89 11.81
CA THR A 279 -14.91 -10.08 11.45
C THR A 279 -13.81 -10.32 12.49
N ARG A 280 -13.22 -9.26 13.04
CA ARG A 280 -12.19 -9.34 14.09
C ARG A 280 -12.76 -9.81 15.42
N VAL A 281 -14.03 -9.52 15.73
CA VAL A 281 -14.68 -10.04 16.95
C VAL A 281 -14.67 -11.57 17.00
N ALA A 282 -14.87 -12.23 15.85
CA ALA A 282 -14.80 -13.69 15.78
C ALA A 282 -13.39 -14.24 16.08
N GLU A 283 -12.35 -13.45 15.81
CA GLU A 283 -10.95 -13.81 16.07
C GLU A 283 -10.55 -13.59 17.54
N LEU A 284 -11.38 -12.91 18.36
CA LEU A 284 -11.12 -12.70 19.79
C LEU A 284 -11.30 -13.96 20.64
N GLY A 285 -11.89 -15.03 20.09
CA GLY A 285 -12.09 -16.29 20.80
C GLY A 285 -13.12 -16.22 21.94
N ILE A 286 -13.99 -15.20 21.93
CA ILE A 286 -15.07 -15.05 22.91
C ILE A 286 -16.19 -16.03 22.54
N ASN A 287 -16.24 -17.17 23.22
CA ASN A 287 -17.30 -18.18 23.06
C ASN A 287 -18.42 -17.92 24.05
N CYS A 288 -19.65 -17.73 23.56
CA CYS A 288 -20.85 -17.55 24.38
C CYS A 288 -21.64 -18.85 24.57
N GLU A 289 -21.07 -20.01 24.21
CA GLU A 289 -21.65 -21.32 24.48
C GLU A 289 -21.25 -21.77 25.89
N GLY A 290 -22.25 -21.86 26.77
CA GLY A 290 -22.18 -22.47 28.10
C GLY A 290 -23.08 -23.69 28.17
#